data_AF-A0A7V7WU61-F1
#
_entry.id   AF-A0A7V7WU61-F1
#
_cell.length_a   1.000
_cell.length_b   1.000
_cell.length_c   1.000
_cell.angle_alpha   90.00
_cell.angle_beta   90.00
_cell.angle_gamma   90.00
#
_symmetry.space_group_name_H-M   'P 1'
#
loop_
_entity.id
_entity.type
_entity.pdbx_description
1 polymer ?
#
loop_
_entity_poly.entity_id
_entity_poly.type
_entity_poly.pdbx_seq_one_letter_code
_entity_poly.pdbx_strand_id
1 'polypeptide(L)'
;MDVSQEVIQTLDEVLSLNGRGHALTRESHLLGAIPEFDSMAVVSLITALEERFGISVADDEIDGQTFATVGRLVDFVTEKLAA
;
A
#
# COMPACT_ATOMS: atom_id res chain seq x y z
N MET A 1 -7.27 -13.99 -7.33
CA MET A 1 -6.06 -13.24 -6.99
C MET A 1 -6.54 -12.10 -6.11
N ASP A 2 -6.27 -12.14 -4.81
CA ASP A 2 -6.77 -11.15 -3.85
C ASP A 2 -5.80 -9.97 -3.81
N VAL A 3 -6.20 -8.85 -4.42
CA VAL A 3 -5.42 -7.59 -4.42
C VAL A 3 -5.03 -7.18 -2.99
N SER A 4 -5.91 -7.42 -2.03
CA SER A 4 -5.68 -7.18 -0.61
C SER A 4 -4.45 -7.93 -0.06
N GLN A 5 -4.31 -9.22 -0.39
CA GLN A 5 -3.18 -10.03 0.09
C GLN A 5 -1.86 -9.59 -0.54
N GLU A 6 -1.86 -9.29 -1.84
CA GLU A 6 -0.67 -8.79 -2.56
C GLU A 6 -0.21 -7.42 -2.02
N VAL A 7 -1.16 -6.50 -1.77
CA VAL A 7 -0.86 -5.20 -1.17
C VAL A 7 -0.26 -5.36 0.23
N ILE A 8 -0.82 -6.24 1.06
CA ILE A 8 -0.31 -6.53 2.40
C ILE A 8 1.10 -7.12 2.35
N GLN A 9 1.36 -8.05 1.42
CA GLN A 9 2.68 -8.65 1.24
C GLN A 9 3.71 -7.60 0.80
N THR A 10 3.33 -6.74 -0.15
CA THR A 10 4.18 -5.63 -0.61
C THR A 10 4.51 -4.67 0.52
N LEU A 11 3.52 -4.33 1.36
CA LEU A 11 3.72 -3.53 2.56
C LEU A 11 4.69 -4.20 3.54
N ASP A 12 4.54 -5.51 3.79
CA ASP A 12 5.42 -6.26 4.69
C ASP A 12 6.87 -6.26 4.21
N GLU A 13 7.08 -6.42 2.90
CA GLU A 13 8.40 -6.40 2.26
C GLU A 13 9.03 -5.00 2.31
N VAL A 14 8.31 -3.97 1.86
CA VAL A 14 8.82 -2.59 1.79
C VAL A 14 9.14 -2.05 3.18
N LEU A 15 8.29 -2.32 4.15
CA LEU A 15 8.46 -1.85 5.53
C LEU A 15 9.26 -2.84 6.39
N SER A 16 9.71 -3.96 5.83
CA SER A 16 10.44 -5.02 6.55
C SER A 16 9.75 -5.43 7.86
N LEU A 17 8.42 -5.59 7.81
CA LEU A 17 7.58 -5.88 8.97
C LEU A 17 7.73 -7.33 9.48
N ASN A 18 8.47 -8.18 8.77
CA ASN A 18 8.79 -9.56 9.14
C ASN A 18 7.52 -10.39 9.46
N GLY A 19 6.49 -10.26 8.62
CA GLY A 19 5.21 -10.96 8.76
C GLY A 19 4.17 -10.25 9.62
N ARG A 20 4.47 -9.10 10.23
CA ARG A 20 3.47 -8.30 10.96
C ARG A 20 2.41 -7.71 10.02
N GLY A 21 2.76 -7.51 8.74
CA GLY A 21 1.82 -7.06 7.71
C GLY A 21 0.63 -7.99 7.56
N HIS A 22 0.80 -9.31 7.74
CA HIS A 22 -0.29 -10.27 7.64
C HIS A 22 -1.41 -10.09 8.69
N ALA A 23 -1.14 -9.38 9.79
CA ALA A 23 -2.14 -9.02 10.79
C ALA A 23 -2.92 -7.75 10.42
N LEU A 24 -2.50 -7.01 9.39
CA LEU A 24 -3.18 -5.82 8.92
C LEU A 24 -4.50 -6.20 8.25
N THR A 25 -5.53 -5.44 8.58
CA THR A 25 -6.87 -5.57 8.00
C THR A 25 -7.20 -4.31 7.23
N ARG A 26 -8.30 -4.29 6.46
CA ARG A 26 -8.74 -3.09 5.74
C ARG A 26 -8.92 -1.87 6.65
N GLU A 27 -9.26 -2.07 7.92
CA GLU A 27 -9.45 -1.02 8.91
C GLU A 27 -8.14 -0.58 9.60
N SER A 28 -7.04 -1.30 9.35
CA SER A 28 -5.73 -0.95 9.91
C SER A 28 -5.20 0.32 9.25
N HIS A 29 -4.88 1.30 10.09
CA HIS A 29 -4.20 2.51 9.68
C HIS A 29 -2.74 2.18 9.31
N LEU A 30 -2.21 2.86 8.29
CA LEU A 30 -0.82 2.76 7.88
C LEU A 30 -0.07 4.00 8.38
N LEU A 31 -0.51 5.18 7.94
CA LEU A 31 -0.01 6.46 8.41
C LEU A 31 -0.27 6.65 9.91
N GLY A 32 0.81 6.87 10.66
CA GLY A 32 0.80 7.12 12.11
C GLY A 32 0.68 5.86 12.98
N ALA A 33 0.26 4.72 12.43
CA ALA A 33 0.21 3.45 13.15
C ALA A 33 1.48 2.62 12.93
N ILE A 34 2.09 2.72 11.75
CA ILE A 34 3.37 2.08 11.44
C ILE A 34 4.46 3.16 11.48
N PRO A 35 5.35 3.15 12.49
CA PRO A 35 6.40 4.15 12.60
C PRO A 35 7.41 4.08 11.45
N GLU A 36 7.54 2.93 10.79
CA GLU A 36 8.39 2.73 9.61
C GLU A 36 7.79 3.34 8.32
N PHE A 37 6.52 3.76 8.35
CA PHE A 37 5.84 4.35 7.19
C PHE A 37 6.17 5.85 7.06
N ASP A 38 7.39 6.12 6.60
CA ASP A 38 7.91 7.47 6.32
C ASP A 38 7.70 7.91 4.85
N SER A 39 7.98 9.18 4.53
CA SER A 39 7.91 9.71 3.15
C SER A 39 8.72 8.91 2.14
N MET A 40 9.86 8.31 2.55
CA MET A 40 10.66 7.46 1.67
C MET A 40 10.02 6.09 1.43
N ALA A 41 9.33 5.53 2.44
CA ALA A 41 8.65 4.25 2.32
C ALA A 41 7.43 4.34 1.38
N VAL A 42 6.74 5.48 1.37
CA VAL A 42 5.64 5.75 0.42
C VAL A 42 6.12 5.64 -1.03
N VAL A 43 7.24 6.29 -1.35
CA VAL A 43 7.81 6.25 -2.71
C VAL A 43 8.19 4.81 -3.10
N SER A 44 8.89 4.08 -2.23
CA SER A 44 9.24 2.68 -2.48
C SER A 44 8.03 1.77 -2.62
N LEU A 45 6.98 1.99 -1.80
CA LEU A 45 5.74 1.25 -1.88
C LEU A 45 5.04 1.48 -3.22
N ILE A 46 4.97 2.73 -3.68
CA ILE A 46 4.34 3.05 -4.96
C ILE A 46 5.08 2.37 -6.10
N THR A 47 6.41 2.49 -6.17
CA THR A 47 7.20 1.81 -7.19
C THR A 47 6.95 0.29 -7.16
N ALA A 48 6.93 -0.34 -5.99
CA ALA A 48 6.66 -1.77 -5.86
C ALA A 48 5.23 -2.14 -6.31
N LEU A 49 4.23 -1.30 -6.04
CA LEU A 49 2.86 -1.51 -6.51
C LEU A 49 2.75 -1.35 -8.03
N GLU A 50 3.40 -0.34 -8.61
CA GLU A 50 3.46 -0.15 -10.07
C GLU A 50 4.11 -1.35 -10.76
N GLU A 51 5.23 -1.84 -10.23
CA GLU A 51 5.95 -3.00 -10.77
C GLU A 51 5.16 -4.32 -10.63
N ARG A 52 4.53 -4.56 -9.47
CA ARG A 52 3.77 -5.80 -9.22
C ARG A 52 2.45 -5.86 -9.97
N PHE A 53 1.69 -4.77 -9.95
CA PHE A 53 0.36 -4.71 -10.52
C PHE A 53 0.35 -4.19 -11.96
N GLY A 54 1.45 -3.62 -12.44
CA GLY A 54 1.53 -2.99 -13.75
C GLY A 54 0.68 -1.72 -13.86
N ILE A 55 0.41 -1.06 -12.72
CA ILE A 55 -0.37 0.18 -12.67
C ILE A 55 0.55 1.40 -12.73
N SER A 56 -0.02 2.58 -12.97
CA SER A 56 0.68 3.86 -12.84
C SER A 56 -0.05 4.76 -11.86
N VAL A 57 0.69 5.29 -10.89
CA VAL A 57 0.20 6.18 -9.84
C VAL A 57 0.74 7.58 -10.11
N ALA A 58 -0.15 8.54 -10.37
CA ALA A 58 0.28 9.92 -10.59
C ALA A 58 0.64 10.61 -9.25
N ASP A 59 1.56 11.56 -9.28
CA ASP A 59 2.02 12.30 -8.09
C ASP A 59 0.87 13.01 -7.37
N ASP A 60 -0.09 13.57 -8.12
CA ASP A 60 -1.33 14.17 -7.59
C ASP A 60 -2.26 13.18 -6.87
N GLU A 61 -2.13 11.87 -7.14
CA GLU A 61 -2.90 10.81 -6.46
C GLU A 61 -2.21 10.31 -5.18
N ILE A 62 -0.93 10.67 -5.00
CA ILE A 62 -0.15 10.37 -3.81
C ILE A 62 -0.54 11.35 -2.70
N ASP A 63 -1.74 11.19 -2.16
CA ASP A 63 -2.16 11.91 -0.96
C ASP A 63 -2.09 11.01 0.28
N GLY A 64 -1.77 11.61 1.43
CA GLY A 64 -1.78 10.92 2.71
C GLY A 64 -3.13 10.30 3.05
N GLN A 65 -4.22 10.73 2.41
CA GLN A 65 -5.53 10.12 2.54
C GLN A 65 -5.64 8.74 1.86
N THR A 66 -4.94 8.49 0.75
CA THR A 66 -4.94 7.17 0.06
C THR A 66 -4.16 6.14 0.86
N PHE A 67 -3.06 6.57 1.48
CA PHE A 67 -2.22 5.74 2.35
C PHE A 67 -2.66 5.77 3.82
N ALA A 68 -3.84 6.28 4.13
CA ALA A 68 -4.32 6.36 5.51
C ALA A 68 -4.59 4.96 6.09
N THR A 69 -5.19 4.07 5.30
CA THR A 69 -5.55 2.71 5.71
C THR A 69 -5.26 1.70 4.60
N VAL A 70 -5.08 0.43 4.98
CA VAL A 70 -4.91 -0.67 4.02
C VAL A 70 -6.12 -0.79 3.10
N GLY A 71 -7.34 -0.60 3.62
CA GLY A 71 -8.56 -0.67 2.81
C GLY A 71 -8.53 0.32 1.66
N ARG A 72 -8.16 1.58 1.92
CA ARG A 72 -8.07 2.59 0.87
C ARG A 72 -6.99 2.30 -0.16
N LEU A 73 -5.83 1.84 0.28
CA LEU A 73 -4.76 1.46 -0.65
C LEU A 73 -5.20 0.30 -1.56
N VAL A 74 -5.86 -0.71 -1.01
CA VAL A 74 -6.39 -1.85 -1.77
C VAL A 74 -7.47 -1.42 -2.75
N ASP A 75 -8.42 -0.61 -2.32
CA ASP A 75 -9.49 -0.11 -3.19
C ASP A 75 -8.89 0.74 -4.32
N PHE A 76 -7.92 1.62 -4.02
CA PHE A 76 -7.20 2.42 -5.02
C PHE A 76 -6.50 1.55 -6.07
N VAL A 77 -5.74 0.53 -5.66
CA VAL A 77 -5.09 -0.41 -6.58
C VAL A 77 -6.13 -1.18 -7.40
N THR A 78 -7.24 -1.56 -6.78
CA THR A 78 -8.33 -2.29 -7.46
C THR A 78 -9.00 -1.42 -8.52
N GLU A 79 -9.23 -0.14 -8.24
CA GLU A 79 -9.75 0.83 -9.21
C GLU A 79 -8.79 1.02 -10.39
N LYS A 80 -7.48 1.11 -10.12
CA LYS A 80 -6.45 1.22 -11.17
C LYS A 80 -6.36 -0.01 -12.06
N LEU A 81 -6.53 -1.21 -11.49
CA LEU A 81 -6.54 -2.47 -12.24
C LEU A 81 -7.81 -2.67 -13.08
N ALA A 82 -8.91 -2.00 -12.69
CA ALA A 82 -10.19 -2.09 -13.38
C ALA A 82 -10.39 -1.01 -14.46
N ALA A 83 -9.53 0.02 -14.48
CA ALA A 83 -9.51 1.12 -15.45
C ALA A 83 -8.73 0.74 -16.72
#